data_AF-A0A6M3L7R5-F1
#
_entry.id   AF-A0A6M3L7R5-F1
#
_cell.length_a   1.000
_cell.length_b   1.000
_cell.length_c   1.000
_cell.angle_alpha   90.00
_cell.angle_beta   90.00
_cell.angle_gamma   90.00
#
_symmetry.space_group_name_H-M   'P 1'
#
loop_
_entity.id
_entity.type
_entity.pdbx_description
1 polymer ?
#
loop_
_entity_poly.entity_id
_entity_poly.type
_entity_poly.pdbx_seq_one_letter_code
_entity_poly.pdbx_strand_id
1 'polypeptide(L)'
;MKTLTLKKVGYVVKGMADLKPWGGGNACIEMTPFKIKRISDKILMDNINDAGFGVENINGAICDIYEDYEGTLRYLTTKRVGKVSEHTEVKYDGGQGYCIG
;
A
#
# COMPACT_ATOMS: atom_id res chain seq x y z
N MET A 1 2.37 -20.23 34.83
CA MET A 1 1.90 -19.43 33.69
C MET A 1 3.13 -18.92 32.95
N LYS A 2 3.31 -19.25 31.66
CA LYS A 2 4.41 -18.68 30.86
C LYS A 2 3.78 -17.61 29.96
N THR A 3 4.19 -16.36 30.14
CA THR A 3 3.76 -15.25 29.28
C THR A 3 4.55 -15.34 27.98
N LEU A 4 3.84 -15.56 26.87
CA LEU A 4 4.40 -15.43 25.52
C LEU A 4 4.22 -13.98 25.10
N THR A 5 5.33 -13.25 24.93
CA THR A 5 5.33 -11.88 24.44
C THR A 5 5.86 -11.89 23.01
N LEU A 6 4.97 -11.61 22.04
CA LEU A 6 5.37 -11.42 20.66
C LEU A 6 6.17 -10.13 20.54
N LYS A 7 7.29 -10.18 19.82
CA LYS A 7 8.14 -8.99 19.61
C LYS A 7 7.71 -8.25 18.36
N LYS A 8 7.64 -6.92 18.45
CA LYS A 8 7.44 -6.09 17.25
C LYS A 8 8.70 -6.17 16.38
N VAL A 9 8.56 -6.66 15.15
CA VAL A 9 9.66 -6.85 14.20
C VAL A 9 9.69 -5.77 13.11
N GLY A 10 8.61 -5.03 12.93
CA GLY A 10 8.54 -3.93 11.98
C GLY A 10 7.11 -3.57 11.62
N TYR A 11 6.92 -3.21 10.35
CA TYR A 11 5.63 -2.90 9.77
C TYR A 11 5.43 -3.64 8.45
N VAL A 12 4.20 -4.04 8.20
CA VAL A 12 3.73 -4.53 6.89
C VAL A 12 2.84 -3.45 6.30
N VAL A 13 3.03 -3.17 5.01
CA VAL A 13 2.23 -2.23 4.25
C VAL A 13 1.43 -3.00 3.20
N LYS A 14 0.14 -2.70 3.12
CA LYS A 14 -0.80 -3.15 2.09
C LYS A 14 -1.51 -1.93 1.50
N GLY A 15 -2.34 -2.12 0.48
CA GLY A 15 -3.22 -1.06 -0.02
C GLY A 15 -3.18 -0.95 -1.53
N MET A 16 -3.50 0.23 -2.05
CA MET A 16 -3.64 0.45 -3.49
C MET A 16 -2.66 1.50 -4.00
N ALA A 17 -2.02 1.21 -5.12
CA ALA A 17 -1.20 2.18 -5.85
C ALA A 17 -2.05 2.90 -6.90
N ASP A 18 -1.81 4.20 -7.07
CA ASP A 18 -2.27 5.02 -8.19
C ASP A 18 -1.16 5.10 -9.23
N LEU A 19 -1.48 4.72 -10.47
CA LEU A 19 -0.48 4.52 -11.51
C LEU A 19 -0.99 4.92 -12.88
N LYS A 20 -0.03 5.04 -13.81
CA LYS A 20 -0.27 5.34 -15.22
C LYS A 20 0.14 4.14 -16.07
N PRO A 21 -0.79 3.43 -16.72
CA PRO A 21 -0.45 2.33 -17.60
C PRO A 21 0.13 2.83 -18.94
N TRP A 22 0.82 1.93 -19.64
CA TRP A 22 1.24 2.17 -21.02
C TRP A 22 0.02 2.35 -21.93
N GLY A 23 -0.05 3.48 -22.64
CA GLY A 23 -1.23 3.84 -23.45
C GLY A 23 -2.09 4.97 -22.86
N GLY A 24 -1.75 5.45 -21.66
CA GLY A 24 -2.36 6.63 -21.06
C GLY A 24 -3.56 6.33 -20.17
N GLY A 25 -4.10 7.39 -19.55
CA GLY A 25 -5.12 7.30 -18.50
C GLY A 25 -4.53 7.11 -17.11
N ASN A 26 -5.40 6.97 -16.12
CA ASN A 26 -5.04 6.61 -14.75
C ASN A 26 -5.65 5.26 -14.41
N ALA A 27 -4.93 4.47 -13.63
CA ALA A 27 -5.43 3.23 -13.07
C ALA A 27 -4.99 3.09 -11.62
N CYS A 28 -5.61 2.14 -10.95
CA CYS A 28 -5.27 1.70 -9.61
C CYS A 28 -4.98 0.21 -9.63
N ILE A 29 -4.13 -0.26 -8.71
CA ILE A 29 -3.89 -1.69 -8.49
C ILE A 29 -3.68 -1.96 -7.01
N GLU A 30 -4.09 -3.14 -6.54
CA GLU A 30 -3.71 -3.62 -5.21
C GLU A 30 -2.21 -3.95 -5.20
N MET A 31 -1.48 -3.36 -4.26
CA MET A 31 -0.04 -3.58 -4.15
C MET A 31 0.27 -4.96 -3.61
N THR A 32 1.38 -5.55 -4.09
CA THR A 32 1.98 -6.67 -3.36
C THR A 32 2.46 -6.16 -1.98
N PRO A 33 2.06 -6.80 -0.86
CA PRO A 33 2.45 -6.35 0.46
C PRO A 33 3.96 -6.31 0.65
N PHE A 34 4.47 -5.28 1.33
CA PHE A 34 5.90 -5.13 1.60
C PHE A 34 6.19 -4.79 3.06
N LYS A 35 7.42 -5.05 3.51
CA LYS A 35 7.86 -4.85 4.90
C LYS A 35 8.81 -3.66 5.03
N ILE A 36 8.59 -2.83 6.04
CA ILE A 36 9.44 -1.68 6.36
C ILE A 36 9.78 -1.66 7.86
N LYS A 37 10.95 -1.10 8.21
CA LYS A 37 11.39 -0.96 9.61
C LYS A 37 10.92 0.34 10.26
N ARG A 38 10.65 1.37 9.45
CA ARG A 38 10.28 2.72 9.91
C ARG A 38 9.28 3.32 8.93
N ILE A 39 8.32 4.07 9.45
CA ILE A 39 7.30 4.74 8.64
C ILE A 39 7.81 6.14 8.28
N SER A 40 7.96 6.41 6.98
CA SER A 40 8.16 7.75 6.44
C SER A 40 7.64 7.80 5.00
N ASP A 41 7.27 8.99 4.53
CA ASP A 41 6.72 9.13 3.17
C ASP A 41 7.73 8.73 2.10
N LYS A 42 9.00 9.06 2.32
CA LYS A 42 10.08 8.61 1.44
C LYS A 42 10.16 7.08 1.37
N ILE A 43 10.17 6.39 2.51
CA ILE A 43 10.27 4.93 2.52
C ILE A 43 9.04 4.29 1.87
N LEU A 44 7.84 4.83 2.13
CA LEU A 44 6.63 4.33 1.51
C LEU A 44 6.68 4.51 -0.01
N MET A 45 6.96 5.72 -0.50
CA MET A 45 7.08 6.02 -1.93
C MET A 45 8.12 5.13 -2.63
N ASP A 46 9.30 4.96 -2.02
CA ASP A 46 10.38 4.15 -2.59
C ASP A 46 10.02 2.64 -2.68
N ASN A 47 8.94 2.19 -2.02
CA ASN A 47 8.50 0.78 -1.99
C ASN A 47 7.12 0.53 -2.63
N ILE A 48 6.43 1.57 -3.13
CA ILE A 48 5.19 1.37 -3.89
C ILE A 48 5.52 0.53 -5.12
N ASN A 49 4.66 -0.44 -5.41
CA ASN A 49 4.83 -1.35 -6.53
C ASN A 49 3.53 -1.50 -7.32
N ASP A 50 3.68 -1.94 -8.56
CA ASP A 50 2.62 -2.19 -9.54
C ASP A 50 2.22 -3.68 -9.61
N ALA A 51 2.56 -4.46 -8.57
CA ALA A 51 2.35 -5.91 -8.51
C ALA A 51 2.88 -6.70 -9.73
N GLY A 52 3.84 -6.15 -10.48
CA GLY A 52 4.41 -6.80 -11.66
C GLY A 52 3.64 -6.57 -12.97
N PHE A 53 2.67 -5.66 -13.00
CA PHE A 53 1.88 -5.34 -14.19
C PHE A 53 2.71 -4.61 -15.27
N GLY A 54 3.74 -3.86 -14.88
CA GLY A 54 4.57 -3.07 -15.78
C GLY A 54 3.85 -1.79 -16.21
N VAL A 55 4.15 -0.68 -15.55
CA VAL A 55 3.47 0.61 -15.76
C VAL A 55 4.42 1.71 -16.22
N GLU A 56 3.88 2.77 -16.82
CA GLU A 56 4.67 3.93 -17.26
C GLU A 56 5.17 4.71 -16.04
N ASN A 57 4.30 4.91 -15.04
CA ASN A 57 4.63 5.65 -13.83
C ASN A 57 3.77 5.22 -12.63
N ILE A 58 4.33 5.33 -11.43
CA ILE A 58 3.60 5.23 -10.17
C ILE A 58 3.43 6.67 -9.63
N ASN A 59 2.19 7.11 -9.47
CA ASN A 59 1.87 8.48 -9.05
C ASN A 59 1.85 8.62 -7.52
N GLY A 60 1.35 7.59 -6.83
CA GLY A 60 1.15 7.59 -5.38
C GLY A 60 0.48 6.30 -4.91
N ALA A 61 0.09 6.26 -3.64
CA ALA A 61 -0.63 5.12 -3.06
C ALA A 61 -1.41 5.50 -1.80
N ILE A 62 -2.41 4.68 -1.51
CA ILE A 62 -3.09 4.59 -0.21
C ILE A 62 -2.51 3.36 0.49
N CYS A 63 -1.80 3.58 1.59
CA CYS A 63 -1.04 2.58 2.32
C CYS A 63 -1.67 2.25 3.67
N ASP A 64 -2.16 1.03 3.84
CA ASP A 64 -2.54 0.47 5.13
C ASP A 64 -1.33 -0.09 5.84
N ILE A 65 -1.03 0.48 6.99
CA ILE A 65 0.16 0.16 7.77
C ILE A 65 -0.26 -0.69 8.97
N TYR A 66 0.38 -1.84 9.08
CA TYR A 66 0.20 -2.78 10.18
C TYR A 66 1.50 -2.89 10.95
N GLU A 67 1.43 -2.92 12.28
CA GLU A 67 2.53 -3.39 13.10
C GLU A 67 2.66 -4.91 12.94
N ASP A 68 3.87 -5.40 12.69
CA ASP A 68 4.18 -6.82 12.57
C ASP A 68 4.78 -7.33 13.90
N TYR A 69 4.03 -8.19 14.58
CA TYR A 69 4.43 -8.91 15.79
C TYR A 69 4.67 -10.39 15.44
N GLU A 70 5.80 -10.67 14.78
CA GLU A 70 6.23 -12.02 14.38
C GLU A 70 5.18 -12.75 13.52
N GLY A 71 4.57 -12.05 12.56
CA GLY A 71 3.53 -12.55 11.67
C GLY A 71 2.11 -12.19 12.11
N THR A 72 1.92 -11.75 13.35
CA THR A 72 0.64 -11.20 13.81
C THR A 72 0.55 -9.73 13.42
N LEU A 73 -0.37 -9.40 12.51
CA LEU A 73 -0.54 -8.04 12.03
C LEU A 73 -1.60 -7.30 12.84
N ARG A 74 -1.22 -6.13 13.37
CA ARG A 74 -2.15 -5.20 14.02
C ARG A 74 -2.22 -3.93 13.20
N TYR A 75 -3.43 -3.59 12.73
CA TYR A 75 -3.63 -2.34 12.00
C TYR A 75 -3.24 -1.13 12.86
N LEU A 76 -2.49 -0.22 12.26
CA LEU A 76 -2.04 1.02 12.91
C LEU A 76 -2.74 2.22 12.31
N THR A 77 -2.63 2.42 10.99
CA THR A 77 -3.15 3.60 10.30
C THR A 77 -3.13 3.42 8.78
N THR A 78 -3.86 4.26 8.07
CA THR A 78 -3.80 4.42 6.62
C THR A 78 -3.12 5.74 6.29
N LYS A 79 -2.21 5.74 5.32
CA LYS A 79 -1.50 6.93 4.86
C LYS A 79 -1.57 7.08 3.35
N ARG A 80 -1.83 8.29 2.88
CA ARG A 80 -1.75 8.67 1.45
C ARG A 80 -0.37 9.24 1.17
N VAL A 81 0.28 8.74 0.14
CA VAL A 81 1.61 9.16 -0.28
C VAL A 81 1.63 9.43 -1.79
N GLY A 82 2.37 10.45 -2.22
CA GLY A 82 2.36 10.88 -3.62
C GLY A 82 1.05 11.52 -4.03
N LYS A 83 0.72 11.44 -5.32
CA LYS A 83 -0.55 11.93 -5.86
C LYS A 83 -1.50 10.75 -6.02
N VAL A 84 -2.58 10.77 -5.24
CA VAL A 84 -3.66 9.79 -5.32
C VAL A 84 -4.85 10.46 -5.98
N SER A 85 -5.37 9.88 -7.06
CA SER A 85 -6.57 10.38 -7.73
C SER A 85 -7.83 10.00 -6.96
N GLU A 86 -8.91 10.76 -7.16
CA GLU A 86 -10.24 10.47 -6.60
C GLU A 86 -10.72 9.06 -6.99
N HIS A 87 -10.39 8.59 -8.19
CA HIS A 87 -10.70 7.24 -8.64
C HIS A 87 -10.12 6.16 -7.72
N THR A 88 -8.86 6.32 -7.33
CA THR A 88 -8.18 5.41 -6.41
C THR A 88 -8.77 5.48 -5.00
N GLU A 89 -9.13 6.69 -4.52
CA GLU A 89 -9.81 6.89 -3.21
C GLU A 89 -11.16 6.16 -3.17
N VAL A 90 -12.02 6.39 -4.18
CA VAL A 90 -13.33 5.75 -4.27
C VAL A 90 -13.20 4.23 -4.29
N LYS A 91 -12.18 3.70 -4.97
CA LYS A 91 -11.94 2.26 -5.03
C LYS A 91 -11.54 1.66 -3.71
N TYR A 92 -10.61 2.32 -3.03
CA TYR A 92 -10.11 1.89 -1.74
C TYR A 92 -11.23 1.82 -0.70
N ASP A 93 -12.17 2.78 -0.72
CA ASP A 93 -13.35 2.81 0.16
C ASP A 93 -14.45 1.78 -0.23
N GLY A 94 -14.17 0.87 -1.17
CA GLY A 94 -15.10 -0.17 -1.61
C GLY A 94 -16.09 0.28 -2.70
N GLY A 95 -15.88 1.45 -3.29
CA GLY A 95 -16.69 1.99 -4.39
C GLY A 95 -16.49 1.27 -5.73
N GLN A 96 -17.46 1.45 -6.63
CA GLN A 96 -17.44 0.88 -7.99
C GLN A 96 -16.63 1.74 -8.98
N GLY A 97 -15.29 1.77 -8.90
CA GLY A 97 -14.42 2.41 -9.93
C GLY A 97 -13.36 1.51 -10.57
N TYR A 98 -13.59 0.79 -11.66
CA TYR A 98 -12.65 -0.21 -12.24
C TYR A 98 -11.13 0.04 -12.02
N CYS A 99 -10.47 -0.89 -11.32
CA CYS A 99 -9.00 -1.01 -11.28
C CYS A 99 -8.60 -2.10 -12.28
N ILE A 100 -7.45 -1.95 -12.92
CA ILE A 100 -6.93 -2.97 -13.83
C ILE A 100 -6.28 -4.04 -12.93
N GLY A 101 -6.84 -5.25 -12.97
CA GLY A 101 -6.34 -6.41 -12.21
C GLY A 101 -5.16 -7.09 -12.87
#